data_AF-A0A0B2BS63-F1
#
_entry.id   AF-A0A0B2BS63-F1
#
_cell.length_a   1.000
_cell.length_b   1.000
_cell.length_c   1.000
_cell.angle_alpha   90.00
_cell.angle_beta   90.00
_cell.angle_gamma   90.00
#
_symmetry.space_group_name_H-M   'P 1'
#
loop_
_entity.id
_entity.type
_entity.pdbx_description
1 polymer ?
#
loop_
_entity_poly.entity_id
_entity_poly.type
_entity_poly.pdbx_seq_one_letter_code
_entity_poly.pdbx_strand_id
1 'polypeptide(L)' 'MQRALIEHLVRSGLLDGDDIADICERLKRSGDDAAAREFAALMLRGMKPDQSERAADRARERFHAIEGGKTSD' A
#
# COMPACT_ATOMS: atom_id res chain seq x y z
N MET A 1 -11.07 -16.13 2.16
CA MET A 1 -11.74 -15.20 3.09
C MET A 1 -10.73 -14.34 3.87
N GLN A 2 -9.71 -14.94 4.50
CA GLN A 2 -8.68 -14.19 5.26
C GLN A 2 -7.90 -13.14 4.46
N ARG A 3 -7.57 -13.42 3.19
CA ARG A 3 -6.80 -12.50 2.32
C ARG A 3 -7.48 -11.14 2.10
N ALA A 4 -8.77 -11.14 1.77
CA ALA A 4 -9.52 -9.91 1.49
C ALA A 4 -9.71 -9.05 2.75
N LEU A 5 -9.84 -9.69 3.92
CA LEU A 5 -9.91 -8.97 5.20
C LEU A 5 -8.59 -8.26 5.50
N ILE A 6 -7.45 -8.96 5.34
CA ILE A 6 -6.13 -8.36 5.55
C ILE A 6 -5.93 -7.18 4.60
N GLU A 7 -6.20 -7.33 3.29
CA GLU A 7 -6.08 -6.22 2.33
C GLU A 7 -6.95 -5.01 2.72
N HIS A 8 -8.15 -5.24 3.27
CA HIS A 8 -9.03 -4.17 3.71
C HIS A 8 -8.49 -3.43 4.94
N LEU A 9 -8.00 -4.15 5.96
CA LEU A 9 -7.44 -3.56 7.19
C LEU A 9 -6.25 -2.63 6.90
N VAL A 10 -5.48 -2.96 5.88
CA VAL A 10 -4.32 -2.17 5.43
C VAL A 10 -4.77 -0.90 4.74
N ARG A 11 -5.73 -1.03 3.82
CA ARG A 11 -6.28 0.13 3.11
C ARG A 11 -7.03 1.08 4.02
N SER A 12 -7.65 0.58 5.09
CA SER A 12 -8.30 1.41 6.09
C SER A 12 -7.33 2.03 7.10
N GLY A 13 -6.03 1.71 7.03
CA GLY A 13 -5.01 2.20 7.95
C GLY A 13 -5.12 1.63 9.36
N LEU A 14 -5.86 0.52 9.54
CA LEU A 14 -5.94 -0.21 10.82
C LEU A 14 -4.71 -1.09 11.07
N LEU A 15 -3.90 -1.32 10.05
CA LEU A 15 -2.57 -1.92 10.13
C LEU A 15 -1.60 -1.03 9.38
N ASP A 16 -0.56 -0.58 10.07
CA ASP A 16 0.53 0.20 9.46
C ASP A 16 1.78 -0.67 9.17
N GLY A 17 2.79 -0.02 8.58
CA GLY A 17 4.08 -0.63 8.23
C GLY A 17 4.74 -1.41 9.35
N ASP A 18 4.65 -0.89 10.57
CA ASP A 18 5.34 -1.41 11.75
C ASP A 18 4.58 -2.59 12.34
N ASP A 19 3.25 -2.51 12.40
CA ASP A 19 2.38 -3.64 12.80
C ASP A 19 2.64 -4.87 11.93
N ILE A 20 2.80 -4.67 10.63
CA ILE A 20 3.08 -5.73 9.66
C ILE A 20 4.43 -6.38 9.92
N ALA A 21 5.45 -5.56 10.17
CA ALA A 21 6.80 -6.04 10.44
C ALA A 21 6.81 -6.90 11.72
N ASP A 22 6.12 -6.45 12.75
CA ASP A 22 5.97 -7.17 14.01
C ASP A 22 5.22 -8.49 13.85
N ILE A 23 4.13 -8.53 13.08
CA ILE A 23 3.39 -9.77 12.79
C ILE A 23 4.28 -10.75 12.00
N CYS A 24 4.99 -10.28 10.97
CA CYS A 24 5.91 -11.10 10.19
C CYS A 24 7.02 -11.70 11.06
N GLU A 25 7.59 -10.90 11.95
CA GLU A 25 8.66 -11.32 12.84
C GLU A 25 8.16 -12.36 13.87
N ARG A 26 6.94 -12.18 14.41
CA ARG A 26 6.32 -13.16 15.31
C ARG A 26 6.07 -14.50 14.60
N LEU A 27 5.59 -14.48 13.36
CA LEU A 27 5.37 -15.69 12.56
C LEU A 27 6.67 -16.46 12.30
N LYS A 28 7.75 -15.75 11.94
CA LYS A 28 9.09 -16.34 11.79
C LYS A 28 9.59 -16.96 13.10
N ARG A 29 9.43 -16.26 14.23
CA ARG A 29 9.83 -16.78 15.55
C ARG A 29 9.04 -18.02 15.98
N SER A 30 7.79 -18.16 15.53
CA SER A 30 7.03 -19.40 15.71
C SER A 30 7.43 -20.54 14.74
N GLY A 31 8.38 -20.30 13.84
CA GLY A 31 8.84 -21.27 12.84
C GLY A 31 7.95 -21.35 11.60
N ASP A 32 6.98 -20.44 11.43
CA ASP A 32 6.05 -20.42 10.30
C ASP A 32 6.48 -19.38 9.25
N ASP A 33 7.62 -19.67 8.61
CA ASP A 33 8.19 -18.82 7.56
C ASP A 33 7.29 -18.70 6.33
N ALA A 34 6.48 -19.74 6.06
CA ALA A 34 5.54 -19.75 4.95
C ALA A 34 4.41 -18.75 5.18
N ALA A 35 3.80 -18.76 6.37
CA ALA A 35 2.78 -17.78 6.74
C ALA A 35 3.36 -16.35 6.75
N ALA A 36 4.58 -16.15 7.26
CA ALA A 36 5.23 -14.83 7.25
C ALA A 36 5.40 -14.29 5.81
N ARG A 37 5.85 -15.13 4.88
CA ARG A 37 5.99 -14.74 3.46
C ARG A 37 4.66 -14.48 2.78
N GLU A 38 3.66 -15.33 3.04
CA GLU A 38 2.32 -15.15 2.47
C GLU A 38 1.68 -13.85 2.97
N PHE A 39 1.81 -13.58 4.27
CA PHE A 39 1.33 -12.34 4.88
C PHE A 39 2.01 -11.11 4.27
N ALA A 40 3.34 -11.09 4.16
CA ALA A 40 4.08 -10.00 3.52
C ALA A 40 3.67 -9.78 2.05
N ALA A 41 3.37 -10.86 1.30
CA ALA A 41 2.93 -10.74 -0.09
C ALA A 41 1.52 -10.13 -0.23
N LEU A 42 0.61 -10.45 0.70
CA LEU A 42 -0.73 -9.84 0.76
C LEU A 42 -0.66 -8.36 1.08
N MET A 43 0.25 -8.01 1.99
CA MET A 43 0.50 -6.63 2.39
C MET A 43 0.94 -5.75 1.23
N LEU A 44 1.93 -6.20 0.46
CA LEU A 44 2.40 -5.49 -0.74
C LEU A 44 1.28 -5.29 -1.79
N ARG A 45 0.29 -6.20 -1.83
CA ARG A 45 -0.90 -6.03 -2.69
C ARG A 45 -1.89 -5.03 -2.11
N GLY A 46 -2.12 -5.04 -0.80
CA GLY A 46 -3.01 -4.11 -0.11
C GLY A 46 -2.54 -2.66 -0.19
N MET A 47 -1.22 -2.43 -0.04
CA MET A 47 -0.58 -1.11 -0.12
C MET A 47 -0.48 -0.56 -1.56
N LYS A 48 -0.79 -1.37 -2.57
CA LYS A 48 -0.73 -0.92 -3.96
C LYS A 48 -1.86 0.08 -4.21
N PRO A 49 -1.56 1.32 -4.66
CA PRO A 49 -2.60 2.29 -4.94
C PRO A 49 -3.57 1.73 -5.97
N ASP A 50 -4.84 1.96 -5.74
CA ASP A 50 -5.87 1.48 -6.64
C ASP A 50 -5.81 2.22 -7.99
N GLN A 51 -6.56 1.72 -8.98
CA GLN A 51 -6.51 2.31 -10.32
C GLN A 51 -7.06 3.74 -10.35
N SER A 52 -7.96 4.08 -9.41
CA SER A 52 -8.56 5.39 -9.23
C SER A 52 -7.58 6.37 -8.60
N GLU A 53 -6.84 5.97 -7.58
CA GLU A 53 -5.76 6.72 -6.93
C GLU A 53 -4.67 7.07 -7.95
N ARG A 54 -4.26 6.10 -8.79
CA ARG A 54 -3.33 6.39 -9.90
C ARG A 54 -3.89 7.34 -10.95
N ALA A 55 -5.19 7.34 -11.18
CA ALA A 55 -5.82 8.28 -12.10
C ALA A 55 -5.86 9.68 -11.49
N ALA A 56 -6.15 9.79 -10.18
CA ALA A 56 -6.13 11.03 -9.43
C ALA A 56 -4.71 11.63 -9.34
N ASP A 57 -3.69 10.81 -9.11
CA ASP A 57 -2.29 11.27 -9.05
C ASP A 57 -1.81 11.76 -10.42
N ARG A 58 -2.12 11.02 -11.49
CA ARG A 58 -1.84 11.50 -12.87
C ARG A 58 -2.60 12.78 -13.21
N ALA A 59 -3.82 12.94 -12.70
CA ALA A 59 -4.57 14.19 -12.89
C ALA A 59 -3.88 15.34 -12.15
N ARG A 60 -3.45 15.15 -10.89
CA ARG A 60 -2.71 16.16 -10.11
C ARG A 60 -1.40 16.55 -10.78
N GLU A 61 -0.62 15.59 -11.26
CA GLU A 61 0.62 15.85 -12.02
C GLU A 61 0.37 16.70 -13.26
N ARG A 62 -0.71 16.41 -14.01
CA ARG A 62 -1.10 17.20 -15.19
C ARG A 62 -1.52 18.63 -14.83
N PHE A 63 -2.24 18.83 -13.72
CA PHE A 63 -2.63 20.16 -13.28
C PHE A 63 -1.42 21.01 -12.85
N HIS A 64 -0.46 20.42 -12.12
CA HIS A 64 0.78 21.13 -11.74
C HIS A 64 1.67 21.48 -12.94
N ALA A 65 1.69 20.64 -13.99
CA ALA A 65 2.42 20.93 -15.22
C ALA A 65 1.83 22.13 -16.00
N ILE A 66 0.52 22.39 -15.89
CA ILE A 66 -0.15 23.48 -16.60
C ILE A 66 0.06 24.84 -15.90
N GLU A 67 0.13 24.88 -14.56
CA GLU A 67 0.40 26.12 -13.82
C GLU A 67 1.86 26.62 -13.97
N GLY A 68 2.81 25.74 -14.22
CA GLY A 68 4.21 26.10 -14.53
C GLY A 68 4.41 26.74 -15.92
N GLY A 69 3.36 26.82 -16.74
CA GLY A 69 3.38 27.32 -18.12
C GLY A 69 3.12 28.82 -18.27
N LYS A 70 3.07 29.61 -17.20
CA LYS A 70 3.16 31.08 -17.32
C LYS A 70 4.62 31.50 -17.41
N THR A 71 5.27 31.17 -18.53
CA THR A 71 6.42 31.96 -18.97
C THR A 71 5.89 33.32 -19.35
N SER A 72 6.27 34.31 -18.54
CA SER A 72 6.15 35.73 -18.82
C SER A 72 6.63 36.03 -20.24
N ASP A 73 5.76 36.67 -21.01
CA ASP A 73 6.11 37.56 -22.11
C ASP A 73 5.40 38.90 -21.85
#